data_AF-A0A150WEQ2-F1
#
_entry.id   AF-A0A150WEQ2-F1
#
_cell.length_a   1.000
_cell.length_b   1.000
_cell.length_c   1.000
_cell.angle_alpha   90.00
_cell.angle_beta   90.00
_cell.angle_gamma   90.00
#
_symmetry.space_group_name_H-M   'P 1'
#
loop_
_entity.id
_entity.type
_entity.pdbx_description
1 polymer ?
#
loop_
_entity_poly.entity_id
_entity_poly.type
_entity_poly.pdbx_seq_one_letter_code
_entity_poly.pdbx_strand_id
1 'polypeptide(L)'
;MQWNSHFINLLEAEFNKIRLRNPRISRRGFARLLGVSPSTMFRVLSGELQVSSERALHMLENLDVEPAALNELIYLMNHRYKMDRASEKMLDETCRLTVTGSREDLEVIKNEVYGLCMSLKNKNSFSELKAKYSLHVLIELKNDGLMRS
;
A
#
# COMPACT_ATOMS: atom_id res chain seq x y z
N MET A 1 10.97 10.82 11.80
CA MET A 1 10.18 9.74 11.16
C MET A 1 10.26 9.93 9.65
N GLN A 2 11.01 9.09 8.94
CA GLN A 2 11.33 9.31 7.51
C GLN A 2 10.10 9.15 6.59
N TRP A 3 9.12 8.32 6.96
CA TRP A 3 7.96 8.02 6.11
C TRP A 3 7.01 9.22 5.93
N ASN A 4 6.89 10.12 6.91
CA ASN A 4 5.98 11.26 6.82
C ASN A 4 6.42 12.26 5.73
N SER A 5 7.72 12.52 5.62
CA SER A 5 8.27 13.34 4.54
C SER A 5 8.04 12.68 3.18
N HIS A 6 8.23 11.36 3.09
CA HIS A 6 7.95 10.60 1.87
C HIS A 6 6.46 10.68 1.48
N PHE A 7 5.55 10.56 2.46
CA PHE A 7 4.11 10.70 2.25
C PHE A 7 3.73 12.10 1.72
N ILE A 8 4.30 13.17 2.30
CA ILE A 8 4.06 14.54 1.84
C ILE A 8 4.53 14.70 0.39
N ASN A 9 5.75 14.23 0.09
CA ASN A 9 6.31 14.28 -1.27
C ASN A 9 5.43 13.53 -2.28
N LEU A 10 4.93 12.36 -1.88
CA LEU A 10 4.01 11.57 -2.70
C LEU A 10 2.70 12.33 -2.98
N LEU A 11 2.09 12.94 -1.97
CA LEU A 11 0.88 13.76 -2.14
C LEU A 11 1.12 14.96 -3.07
N GLU A 12 2.27 15.63 -2.96
CA GLU A 12 2.61 16.75 -3.84
C GLU A 12 2.83 16.30 -5.28
N ALA A 13 3.50 15.16 -5.49
CA ALA A 13 3.69 14.57 -6.81
C ALA A 13 2.34 14.20 -7.45
N GLU A 14 1.45 13.54 -6.72
CA GLU A 14 0.11 13.17 -7.20
C GLU A 14 -0.76 14.41 -7.46
N PHE A 15 -0.70 15.43 -6.61
CA PHE A 15 -1.38 16.70 -6.88
C PHE A 15 -0.90 17.33 -8.20
N ASN A 16 0.40 17.35 -8.44
CA ASN A 16 0.96 17.90 -9.67
C ASN A 16 0.54 17.09 -10.90
N LYS A 17 0.55 15.76 -10.83
CA LYS A 17 0.05 14.88 -11.91
C LYS A 17 -1.41 15.19 -12.25
N ILE A 18 -2.28 15.30 -11.24
CA ILE A 18 -3.69 15.61 -11.45
C ILE A 18 -3.86 17.03 -11.99
N ARG A 19 -3.06 18.00 -11.51
CA ARG A 19 -3.10 19.38 -12.00
C ARG A 19 -2.67 19.50 -13.45
N LEU A 20 -1.71 18.70 -13.91
CA LEU A 20 -1.33 18.65 -15.32
C LEU A 20 -2.50 18.19 -16.21
N ARG A 21 -3.31 17.23 -15.74
CA ARG A 21 -4.52 16.75 -16.44
C ARG A 21 -5.70 17.72 -16.31
N ASN A 22 -5.82 18.38 -15.17
CA ASN A 22 -6.87 19.35 -14.86
C ASN A 22 -6.28 20.60 -14.20
N PRO A 23 -5.88 21.62 -15.00
CA PRO A 23 -5.26 22.84 -14.49
C PRO A 23 -6.13 23.66 -13.51
N ARG A 24 -7.45 23.43 -13.51
CA ARG A 24 -8.40 24.11 -12.62
C ARG A 24 -8.48 23.47 -11.23
N ILE A 25 -7.87 22.31 -11.02
CA ILE A 25 -7.89 21.66 -9.71
C ILE A 25 -7.10 22.49 -8.71
N SER A 26 -7.78 22.94 -7.65
CA SER A 26 -7.15 23.63 -6.53
C SER A 26 -6.72 22.62 -5.46
N ARG A 27 -5.85 23.05 -4.53
CA ARG A 27 -5.55 22.26 -3.33
C ARG A 27 -6.83 21.89 -2.55
N ARG A 28 -7.84 22.77 -2.51
CA ARG A 28 -9.15 22.44 -1.90
C ARG A 28 -9.90 21.33 -2.66
N GLY A 29 -9.79 21.28 -3.99
CA GLY A 29 -10.31 20.19 -4.81
C GLY A 29 -9.60 18.87 -4.52
N PHE A 30 -8.28 18.91 -4.44
CA PHE A 30 -7.46 17.73 -4.13
C PHE A 30 -7.75 17.18 -2.72
N ALA A 31 -7.91 18.05 -1.71
CA ALA A 31 -8.30 17.62 -0.36
C ALA A 31 -9.61 16.83 -0.34
N ARG A 32 -10.59 17.23 -1.15
CA ARG A 32 -11.86 16.51 -1.29
C ARG A 32 -11.69 15.12 -1.91
N LEU A 33 -10.80 14.96 -2.88
CA LEU A 33 -10.47 13.64 -3.46
C LEU A 33 -9.85 12.71 -2.41
N LEU A 34 -9.00 13.24 -1.54
CA LEU A 34 -8.39 12.48 -0.44
C LEU A 34 -9.36 12.18 0.72
N GLY A 35 -10.60 12.70 0.68
CA GLY A 35 -11.57 12.55 1.77
C GLY A 35 -11.20 13.31 3.05
N VAL A 36 -10.51 14.45 2.93
CA VAL A 36 -10.09 15.29 4.08
C VAL A 36 -10.51 16.75 3.92
N SER A 37 -10.57 17.48 5.04
CA SER A 37 -10.82 18.92 4.99
C SER A 37 -9.61 19.67 4.40
N PRO A 38 -9.81 20.83 3.74
CA PRO A 38 -8.69 21.65 3.26
C PRO A 38 -7.71 22.06 4.36
N SER A 39 -8.22 22.33 5.57
CA SER A 39 -7.39 22.67 6.74
C SER A 39 -6.50 21.50 7.15
N THR A 40 -7.08 20.30 7.23
CA THR A 40 -6.32 19.06 7.49
C THR A 40 -5.23 18.87 6.44
N MET A 41 -5.55 18.99 5.15
CA MET A 41 -4.55 18.80 4.10
C MET A 41 -3.44 19.84 4.16
N PHE A 42 -3.75 21.11 4.45
CA PHE A 42 -2.74 22.15 4.60
C PHE A 42 -1.77 21.83 5.76
N ARG A 43 -2.30 21.41 6.91
CA ARG A 43 -1.46 21.01 8.06
C ARG A 43 -0.62 19.76 7.78
N VAL A 44 -1.14 18.81 6.99
CA VAL A 44 -0.35 17.65 6.54
C VAL A 44 0.79 18.07 5.63
N LEU A 45 0.50 18.86 4.58
CA LEU A 45 1.51 19.27 3.60
C LEU A 45 2.59 20.20 4.19
N SER A 46 2.25 20.99 5.21
CA SER A 46 3.22 21.81 5.96
C SER A 46 4.03 21.01 6.97
N GLY A 47 3.68 19.75 7.23
CA GLY A 47 4.29 18.92 8.27
C GLY A 47 3.82 19.23 9.69
N GLU A 48 2.92 20.21 9.88
CA GLU A 48 2.34 20.56 11.18
C GLU A 48 1.44 19.45 11.76
N LEU A 49 0.86 18.60 10.90
CA LEU A 49 0.03 17.47 11.28
C LEU A 49 0.63 16.18 10.72
N GLN A 50 1.04 15.30 11.62
CA GLN A 50 1.37 13.91 11.27
C GLN A 50 0.09 13.07 11.30
N VAL A 51 -0.15 12.33 10.23
CA VAL A 51 -1.26 11.37 10.15
C VAL A 51 -0.82 10.01 10.67
N SER A 52 -1.76 9.15 11.07
CA SER A 52 -1.47 7.73 11.30
C SER A 52 -1.23 7.01 9.98
N SER A 53 -0.51 5.88 10.01
CA SER A 53 -0.27 5.06 8.81
C SER A 53 -1.59 4.62 8.14
N GLU A 54 -2.57 4.18 8.93
CA GLU A 54 -3.91 3.82 8.45
C GLU A 54 -4.60 5.00 7.75
N ARG A 55 -4.55 6.20 8.34
CA ARG A 55 -5.15 7.39 7.74
C ARG A 55 -4.44 7.80 6.46
N ALA A 56 -3.11 7.68 6.40
CA ALA A 56 -2.33 7.95 5.20
C ALA A 56 -2.72 6.99 4.07
N LEU A 57 -2.83 5.69 4.34
CA LEU A 57 -3.27 4.70 3.36
C LEU A 57 -4.69 5.00 2.85
N HIS A 58 -5.63 5.30 3.75
CA HIS A 58 -7.00 5.69 3.36
C HIS A 58 -7.04 6.95 2.49
N MET A 59 -6.12 7.91 2.71
CA MET A 59 -6.03 9.09 1.83
C MET A 59 -5.60 8.71 0.42
N LEU A 60 -4.74 7.69 0.26
CA LEU A 60 -4.23 7.23 -1.03
C LEU A 60 -5.18 6.30 -1.78
N GLU A 61 -6.18 5.70 -1.13
CA GLU A 61 -7.13 4.76 -1.77
C GLU A 61 -7.88 5.36 -2.96
N ASN A 62 -8.13 6.67 -2.93
CA ASN A 62 -8.83 7.38 -4.01
C ASN A 62 -7.88 7.95 -5.09
N LEU A 63 -6.59 7.67 -4.98
CA LEU A 63 -5.57 8.12 -5.91
C LEU A 63 -5.05 6.95 -6.76
N ASP A 64 -4.77 7.22 -8.02
CA ASP A 64 -4.10 6.28 -8.94
C ASP A 64 -2.58 6.33 -8.72
N VAL A 65 -2.16 6.00 -7.49
CA VAL A 65 -0.74 6.01 -7.09
C VAL A 65 -0.02 4.86 -7.76
N GLU A 66 1.19 5.13 -8.25
CA GLU A 66 2.05 4.09 -8.79
C GLU A 66 2.36 3.02 -7.72
N PRO A 67 2.18 1.72 -8.01
CA PRO A 67 2.37 0.65 -7.02
C PRO A 67 3.74 0.66 -6.35
N ALA A 68 4.80 0.99 -7.09
CA ALA A 68 6.16 1.05 -6.56
C ALA A 68 6.31 2.10 -5.44
N ALA A 69 5.79 3.31 -5.67
CA ALA A 69 5.84 4.40 -4.69
C ALA A 69 4.96 4.09 -3.45
N LEU A 70 3.81 3.44 -3.66
CA LEU A 70 2.96 3.01 -2.55
C LEU A 70 3.65 1.94 -1.69
N ASN A 71 4.31 0.96 -2.31
CA ASN A 71 5.05 -0.09 -1.61
C ASN A 71 6.22 0.47 -0.79
N GLU A 72 6.97 1.41 -1.35
CA GLU A 72 8.05 2.10 -0.65
C GLU A 72 7.52 2.82 0.59
N LEU A 73 6.43 3.56 0.46
CA LEU A 73 5.81 4.25 1.58
C LEU A 73 5.35 3.27 2.68
N ILE A 74 4.71 2.17 2.29
CA ILE A 74 4.25 1.12 3.20
C ILE A 74 5.42 0.50 3.97
N TYR A 75 6.51 0.20 3.28
CA TYR A 75 7.74 -0.31 3.89
C TYR A 75 8.27 0.67 4.94
N LEU A 76 8.35 1.97 4.60
CA LEU A 76 8.81 3.01 5.52
C LEU A 76 7.90 3.22 6.74
N MET A 77 6.60 2.93 6.63
CA MET A 77 5.66 3.00 7.74
C MET A 77 5.86 1.89 8.78
N ASN A 78 6.67 0.86 8.49
CA ASN A 78 6.80 -0.36 9.31
C ASN A 78 5.43 -0.94 9.70
N HIS A 79 4.44 -0.80 8.81
CA HIS A 79 3.07 -1.14 9.14
C HIS A 79 2.95 -2.67 9.17
N ARG A 80 2.87 -3.25 10.37
CA ARG A 80 2.46 -4.65 10.52
C ARG A 80 1.02 -4.75 10.07
N TYR A 81 0.79 -5.24 8.84
CA TYR A 81 -0.56 -5.54 8.38
C TYR A 81 -1.15 -6.64 9.26
N LYS A 82 -2.25 -6.31 9.95
CA LYS A 82 -3.11 -7.31 10.57
C LYS A 82 -3.92 -7.92 9.44
N MET A 83 -3.65 -9.18 9.08
CA MET A 83 -4.56 -9.92 8.21
C MET A 83 -5.87 -10.11 8.98
N ASP A 84 -6.98 -9.67 8.39
CA ASP A 84 -8.29 -9.86 8.99
C ASP A 84 -8.72 -11.34 8.84
N ARG A 85 -9.30 -11.92 9.89
CA ARG A 85 -9.67 -13.36 9.94
C ARG A 85 -10.66 -13.76 8.84
N ALA A 86 -11.39 -12.80 8.28
CA ALA A 86 -12.26 -13.03 7.13
C ALA A 86 -11.51 -13.53 5.88
N SER A 87 -10.22 -13.14 5.74
CA SER A 87 -9.35 -13.55 4.62
C SER A 87 -8.84 -14.99 4.76
N GLU A 88 -9.05 -15.62 5.92
CA GLU A 88 -8.56 -16.96 6.26
C GLU A 88 -9.49 -18.09 5.75
N LYS A 89 -10.74 -17.77 5.38
CA LYS A 89 -11.79 -18.75 5.05
C LYS A 89 -11.97 -19.08 3.56
N MET A 90 -11.21 -18.47 2.64
CA MET A 90 -11.21 -18.86 1.22
C MET A 90 -9.99 -19.72 0.94
N LEU A 91 -10.02 -21.03 1.21
CA LEU A 91 -8.96 -21.95 0.83
C LEU A 91 -9.60 -23.13 0.11
N ASP A 92 -9.50 -23.19 -1.21
CA ASP A 92 -9.60 -24.49 -1.90
C ASP A 92 -8.88 -24.61 -3.25
N GLU A 93 -8.26 -23.57 -3.78
CA GLU A 93 -7.39 -23.70 -4.97
C GLU A 93 -6.18 -22.77 -4.82
N THR A 94 -5.09 -23.25 -4.20
CA THR A 94 -3.92 -22.40 -3.89
C THR A 94 -2.68 -22.81 -4.68
N CYS A 95 -2.12 -21.88 -5.46
CA CYS A 95 -0.72 -21.95 -5.86
C CYS A 95 0.14 -21.64 -4.65
N ARG A 96 0.96 -22.61 -4.20
CA ARG A 96 1.90 -22.42 -3.09
C ARG A 96 3.21 -21.87 -3.64
N LEU A 97 3.53 -20.62 -3.32
CA LEU A 97 4.85 -20.06 -3.53
C LEU A 97 5.68 -20.27 -2.25
N THR A 98 6.68 -21.15 -2.31
CA THR A 98 7.65 -21.32 -1.23
C THR A 98 8.86 -20.45 -1.54
N VAL A 99 9.17 -19.50 -0.64
CA VAL A 99 10.41 -18.72 -0.73
C VAL A 99 11.30 -19.05 0.45
N THR A 100 12.58 -19.26 0.16
CA THR A 100 13.64 -19.48 1.15
C THR A 100 14.56 -18.27 1.10
N GLY A 101 14.92 -17.72 2.26
CA GLY A 101 15.68 -16.49 2.37
C GLY A 101 15.82 -16.04 3.81
N SER A 102 16.52 -14.93 4.02
CA SER A 102 16.60 -14.29 5.33
C SER A 102 15.26 -13.67 5.73
N ARG A 103 15.19 -13.17 6.97
CA ARG A 103 14.02 -12.44 7.45
C ARG A 103 13.80 -11.14 6.66
N GLU A 104 14.88 -10.49 6.24
CA GLU A 104 14.82 -9.30 5.38
C GLU A 104 14.22 -9.64 4.02
N ASP A 105 14.63 -10.77 3.41
CA ASP A 105 14.09 -11.23 2.14
C ASP A 105 12.57 -11.47 2.22
N LEU A 106 12.12 -12.07 3.33
CA LEU A 106 10.70 -12.31 3.56
C LEU A 106 9.88 -11.01 3.60
N GLU A 107 10.39 -9.96 4.24
CA GLU A 107 9.70 -8.67 4.30
C GLU A 107 9.63 -8.00 2.91
N VAL A 108 10.68 -8.12 2.10
CA VAL A 108 10.68 -7.64 0.71
C VAL A 108 9.60 -8.36 -0.10
N ILE A 109 9.58 -9.69 -0.07
CA ILE A 109 8.61 -10.51 -0.79
C ILE A 109 7.18 -10.18 -0.35
N LYS A 110 6.96 -10.00 0.95
CA LYS A 110 5.65 -9.62 1.49
C LYS A 110 5.16 -8.30 0.90
N ASN A 111 6.06 -7.31 0.80
CA ASN A 111 5.72 -6.00 0.23
C ASN A 111 5.47 -6.07 -1.28
N GLU A 112 6.25 -6.84 -2.03
CA GLU A 112 6.05 -7.05 -3.47
C GLU A 112 4.72 -7.73 -3.78
N VAL A 113 4.42 -8.84 -3.10
CA VAL A 113 3.14 -9.56 -3.17
C VAL A 113 1.98 -8.60 -2.89
N TYR A 114 2.12 -7.75 -1.87
CA TYR A 114 1.07 -6.80 -1.51
C TYR A 114 0.87 -5.72 -2.58
N GLY A 115 1.95 -5.15 -3.12
CA GLY A 115 1.85 -4.18 -4.21
C GLY A 115 1.21 -4.75 -5.47
N LEU A 116 1.48 -6.03 -5.77
CA LEU A 116 0.81 -6.75 -6.85
C LEU A 116 -0.70 -6.85 -6.57
N CYS A 117 -1.10 -7.24 -5.35
CA CYS A 117 -2.52 -7.29 -4.96
C CYS A 117 -3.20 -5.91 -5.06
N MET A 118 -2.54 -4.84 -4.63
CA MET A 118 -3.09 -3.48 -4.72
C MET A 118 -3.20 -2.99 -6.17
N SER A 119 -2.21 -3.29 -7.00
CA SER A 119 -2.28 -3.01 -8.45
C SER A 119 -3.44 -3.75 -9.11
N LEU A 120 -3.66 -5.01 -8.75
CA LEU A 120 -4.79 -5.80 -9.25
C LEU A 120 -6.14 -5.24 -8.76
N LYS A 121 -6.23 -4.79 -7.51
CA LYS A 121 -7.44 -4.16 -6.96
C LYS A 121 -7.78 -2.84 -7.67
N ASN A 122 -6.76 -2.03 -7.98
CA ASN A 122 -6.93 -0.76 -8.70
C ASN A 122 -7.24 -0.95 -10.20
N LYS A 123 -6.77 -2.04 -10.81
CA LYS A 123 -7.04 -2.39 -12.21
C LYS A 123 -8.44 -2.97 -12.48
N ASN A 124 -9.36 -2.96 -11.51
CA ASN A 124 -10.76 -3.38 -11.67
C ASN A 124 -11.63 -2.46 -12.57
N SER A 125 -11.02 -1.78 -13.55
CA SER A 125 -11.70 -1.33 -14.77
C SER A 125 -11.87 -2.46 -15.80
N PHE A 126 -11.39 -3.68 -15.54
CA PHE A 126 -11.63 -4.84 -16.40
C PHE A 126 -12.98 -5.49 -16.08
N SER A 127 -14.03 -4.99 -16.72
CA SER A 127 -15.39 -5.55 -16.69
C SER A 127 -15.54 -6.89 -17.42
N GLU A 128 -14.47 -7.54 -17.90
CA GLU A 128 -14.60 -8.71 -18.79
C GLU A 128 -13.78 -9.95 -18.43
N LEU A 129 -12.89 -9.92 -17.43
CA LEU A 129 -12.21 -11.14 -16.98
C LEU A 129 -12.89 -11.70 -15.74
N LYS A 130 -13.86 -12.59 -15.98
CA LYS A 130 -14.54 -13.48 -14.99
C LYS A 130 -13.61 -14.48 -14.29
N ALA A 131 -12.32 -14.18 -14.15
CA ALA A 131 -11.41 -15.04 -13.40
C ALA A 131 -11.29 -14.48 -11.99
N LYS A 132 -11.94 -15.15 -11.03
CA LYS A 132 -11.69 -14.95 -9.60
C LYS A 132 -10.29 -15.45 -9.32
N TYR A 133 -9.32 -14.55 -9.23
CA TYR A 133 -7.99 -14.91 -8.75
C TYR A 133 -7.94 -14.70 -7.24
N SER A 134 -7.44 -15.69 -6.51
CA SER A 134 -7.08 -15.55 -5.10
C SER A 134 -5.60 -15.90 -4.95
N LEU A 135 -4.81 -14.94 -4.43
CA LEU A 135 -3.40 -15.16 -4.15
C LEU A 135 -3.26 -15.56 -2.68
N HIS A 136 -2.80 -16.78 -2.46
CA HIS A 136 -2.56 -17.33 -1.13
C HIS A 136 -1.07 -17.49 -0.91
N VAL A 137 -0.52 -16.69 0.01
CA VAL A 137 0.90 -16.78 0.36
C VAL A 137 1.02 -17.50 1.68
N LEU A 138 1.50 -18.74 1.63
CA LEU A 138 1.83 -19.54 2.81
C LEU A 138 3.31 -19.31 3.14
N ILE A 139 3.57 -18.68 4.28
CA ILE A 139 4.93 -18.45 4.78
C ILE A 139 5.21 -19.51 5.85
N GLU A 140 6.04 -20.50 5.52
CA GLU A 140 6.56 -21.46 6.50
C GLU A 140 7.95 -21.03 6.96
N LEU A 141 8.07 -20.64 8.23
CA LEU A 141 9.37 -20.41 8.86
C LEU A 141 9.95 -21.75 9.32
N LYS A 142 10.86 -22.32 8.54
CA LYS A 142 11.68 -23.44 9.02
C LYS A 142 12.88 -22.87 9.77
N ASN A 143 12.86 -23.02 11.10
CA ASN A 143 14.10 -22.94 11.86
C ASN A 143 14.87 -24.23 11.56
N ASP A 144 15.79 -24.17 10.60
CA ASP A 144 16.82 -25.19 10.49
C ASP A 144 17.60 -25.13 11.80
N GLY A 145 17.33 -26.09 12.68
CA GLY A 145 17.96 -26.17 13.98
C GLY A 145 19.46 -26.08 13.80
N LEU A 146 20.06 -25.04 14.40
CA LEU A 146 21.43 -25.10 14.88
C LEU A 146 21.53 -26.39 15.71
N MET A 147 22.02 -27.45 15.08
CA MET A 147 22.56 -28.62 15.76
C MET A 147 23.55 -28.07 16.77
N ARG A 148 23.13 -28.03 18.04
CA ARG A 148 24.02 -27.80 19.16
C ARG A 148 24.95 -29.02 19.20
N SER A 149 26.11 -28.89 18.59
CA SER A 149 27.29 -29.73 18.86
C SER A 149 27.89 -29.34 20.20
#